data_AF-A0A7X2ZST2-F1
#
_entry.id   AF-A0A7X2ZST2-F1
#
_cell.length_a   1.000
_cell.length_b   1.000
_cell.length_c   1.000
_cell.angle_alpha   90.00
_cell.angle_beta   90.00
_cell.angle_gamma   90.00
#
_symmetry.space_group_name_H-M   'P 1'
#
loop_
_entity.id
_entity.type
_entity.pdbx_description
1 polymer ?
#
loop_
_entity_poly.entity_id
_entity_poly.type
_entity_poly.pdbx_seq_one_letter_code
_entity_poly.pdbx_strand_id
1 'polypeptide(L)'
;MELEQRFPVWNSISELYLDTELQGHNYDTITRTFLNSGFSLEELKAIDRHEVFPVLKANLLNIFGEWRGFDEKWLNEECTKRYLKRDNRWFKNKNQFYDYFLFSMRKDHWTEIENRMQIHSAEAK
;
A
#
# COMPACT_ATOMS: atom_id res chain seq x y z
N MET A 1 13.04 7.08 -12.30
CA MET A 1 12.46 5.87 -12.96
C MET A 1 11.16 5.49 -12.25
N GLU A 2 10.21 4.80 -12.91
CA GLU A 2 8.91 4.42 -12.30
C GLU A 2 9.07 3.73 -10.92
N LEU A 3 10.16 2.97 -10.73
CA LEU A 3 10.49 2.29 -9.48
C LEU A 3 10.74 3.26 -8.31
N GLU A 4 11.41 4.39 -8.54
CA GLU A 4 11.74 5.37 -7.49
C GLU A 4 10.49 6.10 -6.99
N GLN A 5 9.49 6.29 -7.86
CA GLN A 5 8.19 6.86 -7.48
C GLN A 5 7.36 5.90 -6.61
N ARG A 6 7.64 4.60 -6.70
CA ARG A 6 6.92 3.56 -5.95
C ARG A 6 7.44 3.37 -4.53
N PHE A 7 8.70 3.67 -4.24
CA PHE A 7 9.26 3.55 -2.88
C PHE A 7 8.46 4.30 -1.82
N PRO A 8 8.18 5.62 -1.96
CA PRO A 8 7.37 6.31 -0.96
C PRO A 8 5.94 5.77 -0.90
N VAL A 9 5.38 5.34 -2.03
CA VAL A 9 4.04 4.73 -2.11
C VAL A 9 3.97 3.40 -1.35
N TRP A 10 4.96 2.52 -1.51
CA TRP A 10 5.02 1.25 -0.79
C TRP A 10 5.13 1.45 0.71
N ASN A 11 5.96 2.40 1.15
CA ASN A 11 6.10 2.71 2.57
C ASN A 11 4.78 3.24 3.15
N SER A 12 4.13 4.21 2.49
CA SER A 12 2.83 4.73 2.95
C SER A 12 1.72 3.69 2.93
N ILE A 13 1.67 2.79 1.94
CA ILE A 13 0.70 1.68 1.93
C ILE A 13 0.99 0.71 3.09
N SER A 14 2.26 0.48 3.43
CA SER A 14 2.61 -0.45 4.50
C SER A 14 2.11 0.00 5.88
N GLU A 15 1.96 1.31 6.10
CA GLU A 15 1.39 1.85 7.34
C GLU A 15 -0.05 1.36 7.58
N LEU A 16 -0.79 1.04 6.52
CA LEU A 16 -2.18 0.52 6.59
C LEU A 16 -2.25 -0.91 7.15
N TYR A 17 -1.11 -1.55 7.43
CA TYR A 17 -1.00 -2.92 7.89
C TYR A 17 -0.41 -3.05 9.30
N LEU A 18 -0.04 -1.94 9.92
CA LEU A 18 0.44 -1.93 11.29
C LEU A 18 -0.75 -1.99 12.25
N ASP A 19 -0.57 -2.62 13.42
CA ASP A 19 -1.57 -2.67 14.50
C ASP A 19 -1.64 -1.33 15.28
N THR A 20 -1.40 -0.22 14.57
CA THR A 20 -1.40 1.13 15.10
C THR A 20 -2.58 1.89 14.54
N GLU A 21 -3.38 2.49 15.41
CA GLU A 21 -4.52 3.31 15.00
C GLU A 21 -4.03 4.58 14.29
N LEU A 22 -4.18 4.62 12.96
CA LEU A 22 -3.86 5.79 12.16
C LEU A 22 -4.75 6.97 12.54
N GLN A 23 -4.12 8.08 12.87
CA GLN A 23 -4.77 9.34 13.18
C GLN A 23 -4.93 10.19 11.92
N GLY A 24 -5.73 11.26 12.00
CA GLY A 24 -5.99 12.14 10.85
C GLY A 24 -4.72 12.64 10.13
N HIS A 25 -3.68 13.01 10.89
CA HIS A 25 -2.41 13.49 10.33
C HIS A 25 -1.62 12.40 9.58
N ASN A 26 -1.79 11.12 9.95
CA ASN A 26 -1.20 10.00 9.23
C ASN A 26 -1.85 9.87 7.85
N TYR A 27 -3.19 9.92 7.79
CA TYR A 27 -3.92 9.91 6.53
C TYR A 27 -3.59 11.10 5.64
N ASP A 28 -3.37 12.29 6.20
CA ASP A 28 -2.91 13.46 5.42
C ASP A 28 -1.54 13.22 4.79
N THR A 29 -0.62 12.63 5.55
CA THR A 29 0.74 12.32 5.08
C THR A 29 0.72 11.26 3.98
N ILE A 30 -0.06 10.19 4.18
CA ILE A 30 -0.26 9.12 3.18
C ILE A 30 -0.92 9.69 1.91
N THR A 31 -1.98 10.47 2.06
CA THR A 31 -2.72 11.07 0.94
C THR A 31 -1.82 12.00 0.13
N ARG A 32 -1.02 12.83 0.80
CA ARG A 32 -0.05 13.71 0.12
C ARG A 32 1.00 12.93 -0.65
N THR A 33 1.48 11.82 -0.08
CA THR A 33 2.43 10.92 -0.78
C THR A 33 1.81 10.35 -2.04
N PHE A 34 0.55 9.92 -1.97
CA PHE A 34 -0.19 9.39 -3.11
C PHE A 34 -0.43 10.45 -4.19
N LEU A 35 -0.86 11.65 -3.83
CA LEU A 35 -1.04 12.76 -4.77
C LEU A 35 0.28 13.15 -5.46
N ASN A 36 1.38 13.21 -4.71
CA ASN A 36 2.71 13.55 -5.26
C ASN A 36 3.27 12.47 -6.18
N SER A 37 2.84 11.21 -6.03
CA SER A 37 3.33 10.09 -6.85
C SER A 37 2.84 10.15 -8.30
N GLY A 38 1.71 10.83 -8.55
CA GLY A 38 1.07 10.89 -9.86
C GLY A 38 0.28 9.64 -10.26
N PHE A 39 0.21 8.62 -9.40
CA PHE A 39 -0.60 7.43 -9.64
C PHE A 39 -2.09 7.71 -9.40
N SER A 40 -2.93 7.13 -10.24
CA SER A 40 -4.39 7.12 -10.04
C SER A 40 -4.77 6.25 -8.83
N LEU A 41 -5.97 6.48 -8.29
CA LEU A 41 -6.51 5.66 -7.19
C LEU A 41 -6.55 4.17 -7.54
N GLU A 42 -6.88 3.82 -8.79
CA GLU A 42 -6.89 2.44 -9.25
C GLU A 42 -5.49 1.84 -9.28
N GLU A 43 -4.48 2.59 -9.73
CA GLU A 43 -3.09 2.17 -9.69
C GLU A 43 -2.61 1.97 -8.26
N LEU A 44 -2.90 2.90 -7.35
CA LEU A 44 -2.53 2.80 -5.93
C LEU A 44 -3.13 1.54 -5.27
N LYS A 45 -4.42 1.26 -5.52
CA LYS A 45 -5.08 0.03 -5.06
C LYS A 45 -4.47 -1.22 -5.69
N ALA A 46 -4.03 -1.15 -6.95
CA ALA A 46 -3.33 -2.25 -7.61
C ALA A 46 -1.92 -2.49 -7.04
N ILE A 47 -1.19 -1.42 -6.69
CA ILE A 47 0.11 -1.47 -6.02
C ILE A 47 -0.01 -2.16 -4.67
N ASP A 48 -0.98 -1.75 -3.86
CA ASP A 48 -1.28 -2.39 -2.59
C ASP A 48 -1.53 -3.89 -2.78
N ARG A 49 -2.49 -4.23 -3.65
CA ARG A 49 -2.89 -5.62 -3.89
C ARG A 49 -1.76 -6.53 -4.39
N HIS A 50 -0.90 -6.03 -5.28
CA HIS A 50 0.04 -6.87 -6.02
C HIS A 50 1.49 -6.77 -5.56
N GLU A 51 1.87 -5.66 -4.93
CA GLU A 51 3.26 -5.36 -4.58
C GLU A 51 3.46 -5.39 -3.07
N VAL A 52 2.64 -4.66 -2.30
CA VAL A 52 2.82 -4.51 -0.84
C VAL A 52 2.16 -5.65 -0.06
N PHE A 53 0.89 -5.92 -0.33
CA PHE A 53 0.11 -6.95 0.36
C PHE A 53 0.79 -8.32 0.39
N PRO A 54 1.33 -8.86 -0.72
CA PRO A 54 1.95 -10.19 -0.70
C PRO A 54 3.24 -10.24 0.10
N VAL A 55 3.94 -9.11 0.24
CA VAL A 55 5.15 -8.98 1.05
C VAL A 55 4.76 -8.98 2.53
N LEU A 56 3.84 -8.11 2.92
CA LEU A 56 3.43 -7.95 4.31
C LEU A 56 2.65 -9.16 4.82
N LYS A 57 1.84 -9.82 3.99
CA LYS A 57 1.16 -11.07 4.37
C LYS A 57 2.16 -12.15 4.78
N ALA A 58 3.26 -12.32 4.03
CA ALA A 58 4.28 -13.31 4.37
C ALA A 58 4.96 -12.96 5.71
N ASN A 59 5.09 -11.67 6.00
CA ASN A 59 5.66 -11.15 7.24
C ASN A 59 4.71 -11.28 8.45
N LEU A 60 3.42 -10.95 8.26
CA LEU A 60 2.33 -11.08 9.24
C LEU A 60 2.16 -12.50 9.76
N LEU A 61 2.50 -13.51 8.96
CA LEU A 61 2.42 -14.90 9.36
C LEU A 61 3.68 -15.43 10.07
N ASN A 62 4.78 -14.66 10.11
CA ASN A 62 6.10 -15.19 10.47
C ASN A 62 6.86 -14.41 11.56
N ILE A 63 6.40 -13.23 12.03
CA ILE A 63 7.19 -12.41 12.97
C ILE A 63 6.55 -12.28 14.36
N PHE A 64 7.30 -12.76 15.36
CA PHE A 64 7.26 -12.36 16.77
C PHE A 64 8.21 -11.15 16.96
N GLY A 65 7.66 -9.95 17.20
CA GLY A 65 8.44 -8.72 17.45
C GLY A 65 7.54 -7.47 17.47
N GLU A 66 8.00 -6.36 18.07
CA GLU A 66 7.22 -5.12 18.19
C GLU A 66 6.84 -4.53 16.80
N TRP A 67 5.54 -4.32 16.58
CA TRP A 67 4.95 -3.80 15.34
C TRP A 67 5.10 -2.27 15.20
N ARG A 68 6.33 -1.76 15.30
CA ARG A 68 6.61 -0.30 15.21
C ARG A 68 6.89 0.21 13.79
N GLY A 69 6.83 -0.64 12.78
CA GLY A 69 7.07 -0.29 11.38
C GLY A 69 7.73 -1.44 10.61
N PHE A 70 7.96 -1.21 9.31
CA PHE A 70 8.75 -2.09 8.46
C PHE A 70 10.11 -1.46 8.16
N ASP A 71 11.16 -2.26 8.06
CA ASP A 71 12.45 -1.79 7.56
C ASP A 71 12.29 -1.33 6.10
N GLU A 72 12.51 -0.04 5.84
CA GLU A 72 12.27 0.57 4.54
C GLU A 72 13.08 -0.11 3.42
N LYS A 73 14.34 -0.45 3.71
CA LYS A 73 15.22 -1.09 2.73
C LYS A 73 14.69 -2.47 2.36
N TRP A 74 14.36 -3.29 3.35
CA TRP A 74 13.75 -4.60 3.14
C TRP A 74 12.42 -4.50 2.39
N LEU A 75 11.54 -3.58 2.78
CA LEU A 75 10.25 -3.39 2.13
C LEU A 75 10.43 -3.02 0.65
N ASN A 76 11.32 -2.07 0.36
CA ASN A 76 11.62 -1.66 -1.00
C ASN A 76 12.22 -2.80 -1.83
N GLU A 77 13.12 -3.59 -1.27
CA GLU A 77 13.72 -4.76 -1.94
C GLU A 77 12.67 -5.84 -2.26
N GLU A 78 11.81 -6.18 -1.30
CA GLU A 78 10.79 -7.20 -1.48
C GLU A 78 9.66 -6.75 -2.42
N CYS A 79 9.19 -5.50 -2.30
CA CYS A 79 8.21 -4.93 -3.21
C CYS A 79 8.78 -4.82 -4.63
N THR A 80 10.06 -4.48 -4.79
CA THR A 80 10.74 -4.50 -6.11
C THR A 80 10.68 -5.89 -6.75
N LYS A 81 10.93 -6.96 -5.98
CA LYS A 81 10.79 -8.34 -6.49
C LYS A 81 9.36 -8.65 -6.95
N ARG A 82 8.33 -8.02 -6.37
CA ARG A 82 6.93 -8.17 -6.80
C ARG A 82 6.62 -7.34 -8.05
N TYR A 83 7.04 -6.08 -8.07
CA TYR A 83 6.91 -5.20 -9.24
C TYR A 83 7.54 -5.82 -10.49
N LEU A 84 8.71 -6.46 -10.37
CA LEU A 84 9.38 -7.14 -11.48
C LEU A 84 8.64 -8.41 -11.96
N LYS A 85 7.72 -8.95 -11.15
CA LYS A 85 6.91 -10.14 -11.47
C LYS A 85 5.48 -9.78 -11.87
N ARG A 86 5.16 -8.49 -12.06
CA ARG A 86 3.79 -7.99 -12.30
C ARG A 86 3.11 -8.56 -13.55
N ASP A 87 3.89 -8.98 -14.55
CA ASP A 87 3.37 -9.58 -15.79
C ASP A 87 3.14 -11.08 -15.70
N ASN A 88 3.52 -11.71 -14.57
CA ASN A 88 3.30 -13.13 -14.35
C ASN A 88 1.84 -13.42 -13.92
N ARG A 89 1.06 -14.01 -14.83
CA ARG A 89 -0.37 -14.34 -14.63
C ARG A 89 -0.63 -15.27 -13.43
N TRP A 90 0.27 -16.19 -13.12
CA TRP A 90 0.12 -17.10 -11.99
C TRP A 90 0.24 -16.36 -10.65
N PHE A 91 1.15 -15.38 -10.59
CA PHE A 91 1.33 -14.52 -9.42
C PHE A 91 0.10 -13.63 -9.16
N LYS A 92 -0.52 -13.12 -10.24
CA LYS A 92 -1.77 -12.35 -10.15
C LYS A 92 -2.93 -13.14 -9.55
N ASN A 93 -3.19 -14.36 -10.04
CA ASN A 93 -4.34 -15.16 -9.62
C ASN A 93 -4.23 -15.65 -8.16
N LYS A 94 -3.02 -15.98 -7.69
CA LYS A 94 -2.83 -16.44 -6.30
C LYS A 94 -3.07 -15.33 -5.27
N ASN A 95 -2.78 -14.07 -5.61
CA ASN A 95 -2.97 -12.94 -4.71
C ASN A 95 -4.45 -12.52 -4.58
N GLN A 96 -5.28 -12.76 -5.60
CA GLN A 96 -6.70 -12.40 -5.58
C GLN A 96 -7.50 -13.07 -4.46
N PHE A 97 -7.20 -14.34 -4.14
CA PHE A 97 -7.91 -15.07 -3.08
C PHE A 97 -7.69 -14.46 -1.69
N TYR A 98 -6.46 -14.01 -1.42
CA TYR A 98 -6.12 -13.41 -0.12
C TYR A 98 -6.49 -11.94 -0.03
N ASP A 99 -6.50 -11.25 -1.18
CA ASP A 99 -7.05 -9.90 -1.27
C ASP A 99 -8.50 -9.89 -0.78
N TYR A 100 -9.32 -10.85 -1.20
CA TYR A 100 -10.70 -11.00 -0.72
C TYR A 100 -10.79 -11.16 0.82
N PHE A 101 -9.89 -11.94 1.42
CA PHE A 101 -9.92 -12.22 2.86
C PHE A 101 -9.46 -11.02 3.71
N LEU A 102 -8.45 -10.27 3.25
CA LEU A 102 -7.89 -9.11 3.97
C LEU A 102 -8.40 -7.77 3.43
N PHE A 103 -9.35 -7.78 2.48
CA PHE A 103 -10.02 -6.60 1.97
C PHE A 103 -10.70 -5.81 3.10
N SER A 104 -11.36 -6.51 4.02
CA SER A 104 -12.06 -5.86 5.14
C SER A 104 -11.12 -5.05 6.04
N MET A 105 -9.87 -5.48 6.19
CA MET A 105 -8.88 -4.81 7.05
C MET A 105 -8.44 -3.46 6.46
N ARG A 106 -8.32 -3.36 5.13
CA ARG A 106 -7.87 -2.13 4.46
C ARG A 106 -9.00 -1.25 3.96
N LYS A 107 -10.23 -1.77 3.92
CA LYS A 107 -11.38 -1.07 3.33
C LYS A 107 -11.61 0.28 3.98
N ASP A 108 -11.52 0.35 5.31
CA ASP A 108 -11.79 1.59 6.05
C ASP A 108 -10.68 2.61 5.78
N HIS A 109 -9.42 2.17 5.78
CA HIS A 109 -8.28 3.01 5.38
C HIS A 109 -8.41 3.56 3.96
N TRP A 110 -8.73 2.70 2.99
CA TRP A 110 -8.90 3.12 1.60
C TRP A 110 -10.09 4.05 1.41
N THR A 111 -11.17 3.86 2.16
CA THR A 111 -12.34 4.75 2.13
C THR A 111 -11.98 6.14 2.62
N GLU A 112 -11.24 6.21 3.73
CA GLU A 112 -10.78 7.49 4.28
C GLU A 112 -9.82 8.23 3.33
N ILE A 113 -8.86 7.51 2.75
CA ILE A 113 -7.91 8.07 1.78
C ILE A 113 -8.64 8.56 0.52
N GLU A 114 -9.60 7.79 0.01
CA GLU A 114 -10.39 8.16 -1.17
C GLU A 114 -11.18 9.45 -0.95
N ASN A 115 -11.82 9.60 0.22
CA ASN A 115 -12.51 10.84 0.60
C ASN A 115 -11.55 12.03 0.61
N ARG A 116 -10.36 11.89 1.19
CA ARG A 116 -9.36 12.97 1.25
C ARG A 116 -8.81 13.34 -0.12
N MET A 117 -8.51 12.36 -0.97
CA MET A 117 -8.09 12.61 -2.35
C MET A 117 -9.17 13.34 -3.15
N GLN A 118 -10.45 13.02 -2.95
CA GLN A 118 -11.55 13.72 -3.59
C GLN A 118 -11.64 15.19 -3.15
N ILE A 119 -11.49 15.47 -1.85
CA ILE A 119 -11.48 16.84 -1.31
C ILE A 119 -10.37 17.67 -2.00
N HIS A 120 -9.14 17.15 -2.04
CA HIS A 120 -8.03 17.84 -2.71
C HIS A 120 -8.26 18.05 -4.22
N SER A 121 -8.93 17.11 -4.90
CA SER A 121 -9.29 17.27 -6.31
C SER A 121 -10.36 18.34 -6.55
N ALA A 122 -11.22 18.59 -5.55
CA ALA A 122 -12.26 19.61 -5.60
C ALA A 122 -11.73 21.01 -5.29
N GLU A 123 -10.73 21.13 -4.41
CA GLU A 123 -10.04 22.39 -4.09
C GLU A 123 -9.10 22.88 -5.20
N ALA A 124 -8.65 21.99 -6.08
CA ALA A 124 -7.77 22.31 -7.21
C ALA A 124 -8.53 22.83 -8.46
N LYS A 125 -9.86 22.91 -8.42
CA LYS A 125 -10.73 23.43 -9.49
C LYS A 125 -11.17 24.86 -9.20
#